data_AF-A0A960CNY1-F1
#
_entry.id   AF-A0A960CNY1-F1
#
_cell.length_a   1.000
_cell.length_b   1.000
_cell.length_c   1.000
_cell.angle_alpha   90.00
_cell.angle_beta   90.00
_cell.angle_gamma   90.00
#
_symmetry.space_group_name_H-M   'P 1'
#
loop_
_entity.id
_entity.type
_entity.pdbx_description
1 polymer ?
#
loop_
_entity_poly.entity_id
_entity_poly.type
_entity_poly.pdbx_seq_one_letter_code
_entity_poly.pdbx_strand_id
1 'polypeptide(L)' 'GTGFDCFDTLAHTLDPRIQGTELKNRLLLKEGLEAQGFVNYDKEWWHFTYQPEPYPDTYFDFPVDPADLTSRN' A
#
# COMPACT_ATOMS: atom_id res chain seq x y z
N GLY A 1 8.92 14.13 0.81
CA GLY A 1 8.13 12.89 0.90
C GLY A 1 6.86 13.22 1.65
N THR A 2 6.06 12.24 2.02
CA THR A 2 4.89 12.47 2.88
C THR A 2 4.84 11.39 3.96
N GLY A 3 4.10 11.65 5.03
CA GLY A 3 3.67 10.57 5.92
C GLY A 3 2.69 9.62 5.22
N PHE A 4 2.42 8.49 5.88
CA PHE A 4 1.24 7.66 5.64
C PHE A 4 -0.03 8.49 5.90
N ASP A 5 -1.13 8.20 5.19
CA ASP A 5 -2.42 8.93 5.27
C ASP A 5 -2.33 10.44 5.01
N CYS A 6 -1.43 10.85 4.12
CA CYS A 6 -1.36 12.25 3.67
C CYS A 6 -2.26 12.48 2.45
N PHE A 7 -3.40 13.16 2.62
CA PHE A 7 -4.35 13.42 1.53
C PHE A 7 -4.00 14.61 0.61
N ASP A 8 -2.70 14.92 0.43
CA ASP A 8 -2.23 15.91 -0.55
C ASP A 8 -1.75 15.21 -1.83
N THR A 9 -1.86 15.86 -2.98
CA THR A 9 -1.23 15.43 -4.25
C THR A 9 0.26 15.04 -4.13
N LEU A 10 0.99 15.58 -3.15
CA LEU A 10 2.37 15.21 -2.85
C LEU A 10 2.53 13.73 -2.47
N ALA A 11 1.45 13.06 -2.06
CA ALA A 11 1.39 11.63 -1.80
C ALA A 11 1.35 10.77 -3.05
N HIS A 12 1.02 11.33 -4.23
CA HIS A 12 1.03 10.58 -5.49
C HIS A 12 2.40 9.97 -5.74
N THR A 13 2.45 8.69 -6.09
CA THR A 13 3.67 7.88 -6.14
C THR A 13 4.77 8.56 -6.95
N LEU A 14 4.42 9.11 -8.12
CA LEU A 14 5.32 9.74 -9.08
C LEU A 14 5.15 11.27 -9.15
N ASP A 15 4.71 11.93 -8.07
CA ASP A 15 4.62 13.39 -8.06
C ASP A 15 5.98 14.03 -8.41
N PRO A 16 6.06 14.95 -9.38
CA PRO A 16 7.34 15.49 -9.87
C PRO A 16 8.08 16.36 -8.84
N ARG A 17 7.41 16.78 -7.77
CA ARG A 17 8.03 17.50 -6.65
C ARG A 17 8.82 16.55 -5.73
N ILE A 18 8.55 15.24 -5.79
CA ILE A 18 9.27 14.21 -5.04
C ILE A 18 10.46 13.74 -5.85
N GLN A 19 11.67 13.94 -5.31
CA GLN A 19 12.92 13.69 -6.02
C GLN A 19 13.96 13.05 -5.09
N GLY A 20 15.11 12.66 -5.65
CA GLY A 20 16.24 12.15 -4.88
C GLY A 20 15.91 10.86 -4.12
N THR A 21 16.32 10.79 -2.84
CA THR A 21 16.16 9.60 -2.00
C THR A 21 14.70 9.20 -1.81
N GLU A 22 13.79 10.16 -1.75
CA GLU A 22 12.38 9.90 -1.50
C GLU A 22 11.72 9.16 -2.67
N LEU A 23 12.01 9.63 -3.90
CA LEU A 23 11.57 8.94 -5.11
C LEU A 23 12.20 7.55 -5.21
N LYS A 24 13.50 7.42 -4.93
CA LYS A 24 14.18 6.11 -4.92
C LYS A 24 13.53 5.13 -3.94
N ASN A 25 13.14 5.58 -2.75
CA ASN A 25 12.48 4.73 -1.76
C ASN A 25 11.06 4.33 -2.20
N ARG A 26 10.31 5.25 -2.81
CA ARG A 26 8.99 4.93 -3.38
C ARG A 26 9.08 3.90 -4.50
N LEU A 27 10.06 4.04 -5.39
CA LEU A 27 10.29 3.09 -6.48
C LEU A 27 10.75 1.73 -5.97
N LEU A 28 11.64 1.69 -4.96
CA LEU A 28 12.05 0.44 -4.31
C LEU A 28 10.85 -0.32 -3.74
N LEU A 29 9.95 0.37 -3.04
CA LEU A 29 8.72 -0.23 -2.52
C LEU A 29 7.81 -0.73 -3.65
N LYS A 30 7.55 0.14 -4.63
CA LYS A 30 6.68 -0.15 -5.77
C LYS A 30 7.16 -1.38 -6.54
N GLU A 31 8.41 -1.37 -6.98
CA GLU A 31 9.00 -2.46 -7.77
C GLU A 31 9.05 -3.76 -6.97
N GLY A 32 9.39 -3.69 -5.68
CA GLY A 32 9.42 -4.85 -4.79
C GLY A 32 8.04 -5.51 -4.62
N LEU A 33 6.99 -4.71 -4.43
CA LEU A 33 5.64 -5.22 -4.27
C LEU A 33 5.02 -5.68 -5.60
N GLU A 34 5.30 -4.98 -6.71
CA GLU A 34 4.88 -5.41 -8.04
C GLU A 34 5.47 -6.77 -8.43
N ALA A 35 6.72 -7.04 -8.05
CA ALA A 35 7.33 -8.35 -8.25
C ALA A 35 6.64 -9.49 -7.46
N GLN A 36 5.86 -9.15 -6.41
CA GLN A 36 5.08 -10.10 -5.61
C GLN A 36 3.59 -10.14 -5.98
N GLY A 37 3.20 -9.49 -7.08
CA GLY A 37 1.82 -9.49 -7.57
C GLY A 37 0.94 -8.39 -6.98
N PHE A 38 1.51 -7.35 -6.35
CA PHE A 38 0.74 -6.18 -5.94
C PHE A 38 0.71 -5.11 -7.02
N VAL A 39 -0.36 -4.31 -7.05
CA VAL A 39 -0.52 -3.16 -7.95
C VAL A 39 -0.62 -1.90 -7.10
N ASN A 40 0.23 -0.91 -7.39
CA ASN A 40 0.19 0.38 -6.70
C ASN A 40 -1.03 1.21 -7.12
N TYR A 41 -1.65 1.91 -6.16
CA TYR A 41 -2.54 3.02 -6.45
C TYR A 41 -1.73 4.31 -6.60
N ASP A 42 -1.79 4.93 -7.77
CA ASP A 42 -0.91 6.03 -8.18
C ASP A 42 -1.01 7.29 -7.31
N LYS A 43 -2.16 7.50 -6.65
CA LYS A 43 -2.38 8.68 -5.78
C LYS A 43 -1.85 8.52 -4.36
N GLU A 44 -1.46 7.31 -3.95
CA GLU A 44 -1.02 7.02 -2.58
C GLU A 44 0.18 6.09 -2.62
N TRP A 45 1.39 6.61 -2.39
CA TRP A 45 2.62 5.81 -2.49
C TRP A 45 2.67 4.58 -1.57
N TRP A 46 1.84 4.54 -0.53
CA TRP A 46 1.72 3.44 0.43
C TRP A 46 0.63 2.42 0.08
N HIS A 47 -0.26 2.71 -0.88
CA HIS A 47 -1.44 1.88 -1.16
C HIS A 47 -1.17 0.88 -2.29
N PHE A 48 -1.48 -0.39 -2.02
CA PHE A 48 -1.30 -1.50 -2.95
C PHE A 48 -2.45 -2.49 -2.83
N THR A 49 -2.90 -3.04 -3.95
CA THR A 49 -3.87 -4.13 -4.01
C THR A 49 -3.18 -5.39 -4.54
N TYR A 50 -3.34 -6.53 -3.86
CA TYR A 50 -2.82 -7.81 -4.37
C TYR A 50 -3.60 -8.24 -5.62
N GLN A 51 -2.94 -8.84 -6.61
CA GLN A 51 -3.61 -9.37 -7.79
C GLN A 51 -3.08 -10.80 -8.06
N PRO A 52 -3.96 -11.84 -8.05
CA PRO A 52 -5.43 -11.79 -8.04
C PRO A 52 -6.02 -11.70 -6.62
N GLU A 53 -6.66 -10.57 -6.29
CA GLU A 53 -7.38 -10.39 -5.03
C GLU A 53 -8.54 -11.42 -4.94
N PRO A 54 -8.67 -12.20 -3.84
CA PRO A 54 -9.64 -13.30 -3.80
C PRO A 54 -11.10 -12.90 -3.57
N TYR A 55 -11.36 -11.68 -3.07
CA TYR A 55 -12.67 -11.24 -2.60
C TYR A 55 -13.02 -9.81 -3.05
N PRO A 56 -13.04 -9.50 -4.37
CA PRO A 56 -12.95 -8.12 -4.86
C PRO A 56 -14.18 -7.27 -4.54
N ASP A 57 -15.32 -7.93 -4.34
CA ASP A 57 -16.60 -7.32 -4.05
C ASP A 57 -17.10 -7.65 -2.63
N THR A 58 -16.23 -8.19 -1.76
CA THR A 58 -16.57 -8.49 -0.37
C THR A 58 -15.86 -7.55 0.59
N TYR A 59 -16.63 -6.76 1.32
CA TYR A 59 -16.15 -5.91 2.40
C TYR A 59 -16.42 -6.60 3.73
N PHE A 60 -15.36 -7.10 4.36
CA PHE A 60 -15.47 -7.74 5.66
C PHE A 60 -15.66 -6.70 6.76
N ASP A 61 -16.53 -7.00 7.73
CA ASP A 61 -16.81 -6.16 8.91
C ASP A 61 -16.71 -7.02 10.18
N PHE A 62 -15.52 -7.57 10.41
CA PHE A 62 -15.17 -8.26 11.65
C PHE A 62 -14.01 -7.51 12.34
N PRO A 63 -13.89 -7.57 13.68
CA PRO A 63 -12.82 -6.87 14.39
C PRO A 63 -11.44 -7.43 14.03
N VAL A 64 -10.43 -6.56 13.97
CA VAL A 64 -9.03 -6.96 13.89
C VAL A 64 -8.49 -7.05 15.33
N ASP A 65 -8.54 -8.25 15.92
CA ASP A 65 -8.18 -8.46 17.33
C ASP A 65 -6.94 -9.39 17.47
N PRO A 66 -5.91 -9.02 18.26
CA PRO A 66 -4.80 -9.91 18.58
C PRO A 66 -5.21 -11.27 19.16
N ALA A 67 -6.36 -11.36 19.84
CA ALA A 67 -6.89 -12.62 20.37
C ALA A 67 -7.11 -13.66 19.27
N ASP A 68 -7.48 -13.24 18.05
CA ASP A 68 -7.72 -14.13 16.92
C ASP A 68 -6.45 -14.86 16.46
N LEU A 69 -5.27 -14.25 16.66
CA LEU A 69 -3.97 -14.84 16.34
C LEU A 69 -3.58 -15.99 17.28
N THR A 70 -4.22 -16.06 18.45
CA THR A 70 -3.89 -17.03 19.51
C THR A 70 -4.89 -18.19 19.60
N SER A 71 -5.96 -18.17 18.80
CA SER A 71 -6.99 -19.20 18.79
C SER A 71 -6.59 -20.45 17.98
N ARG A 72 -5.57 -21.16 18.44
CA ARG A 72 -5.35 -22.57 18.12
C ARG A 72 -4.85 -23.33 19.34
N ASN A 73 -5.78 -23.96 20.04
CA ASN A 73 -5.59 -25.26 20.71
C ASN A 73 -6.83 -26.10 20.45
#